data_AF-A0A562JKY4-F1
#
_entry.id   AF-A0A562JKY4-F1
#
_cell.length_a   1.000
_cell.length_b   1.000
_cell.length_c   1.000
_cell.angle_alpha   90.00
_cell.angle_beta   90.00
_cell.angle_gamma   90.00
#
_symmetry.space_group_name_H-M   'P 1'
#
loop_
_entity.id
_entity.type
_entity.pdbx_description
1 polymer ?
#
loop_
_entity_poly.entity_id
_entity_poly.type
_entity_poly.pdbx_seq_one_letter_code
_entity_poly.pdbx_strand_id
1 'polypeptide(L)'
;MYYCDYMYSKDSAFILSLDMFNKNKNQKGILHLKIFTCEGSPVDNAKIRVISPNGNNEYSISIDALGYFPTQINRVQFYPGCVNKLNISLIPLALEDQRLRADHHPLYKDIQVFPTGSELPEDEIRELTMTLGMVTPVGSPSYIYAERFAEEVNNLSSGKIKIDINTDAKLGTDREMLQNILYEDNIDLIVQTTPPQVDFMPQLSVFDMPMVHADENELRKAINNAEFYEKISDVYKDGGYKLLGFSDPLFRQLTTNKEIQNIDDFNGISIRTIQNKNHEEFWRLLGAKLVPLPVGEIYSSIQLGFIDSADNPYENIIALKLYEQQKYLVRTRHLPHLVNLITSNKYYNSLSAAEKAIIEEAAANATAYVREGADESLQQRKQSLVDKGMTILELPDETKKEMRVKALPVYERIRELVNDDDLINLYVGNESVLLEQ
;
A
#
# COMPACT_ATOMS: atom_id res chain seq x y z
N MET A 1 3.73 -11.04 2.28
CA MET A 1 4.60 -10.16 3.10
C MET A 1 4.55 -10.68 4.53
N TYR A 2 5.60 -11.36 5.01
CA TYR A 2 5.75 -11.48 6.46
C TYR A 2 6.63 -10.35 6.94
N TYR A 3 6.10 -9.69 7.96
CA TYR A 3 6.71 -8.69 8.78
C TYR A 3 8.01 -9.25 9.38
N CYS A 4 9.04 -8.41 9.43
CA CYS A 4 10.15 -8.67 10.34
C CYS A 4 9.66 -8.26 11.73
N ASP A 5 9.47 -9.24 12.61
CA ASP A 5 9.25 -8.98 14.02
C ASP A 5 10.48 -8.30 14.64
N TYR A 6 10.21 -7.28 15.45
CA TYR A 6 11.20 -6.59 16.27
C TYR A 6 11.92 -7.59 17.17
N MET A 7 13.26 -7.61 17.13
CA MET A 7 14.07 -8.23 18.18
C MET A 7 14.69 -7.15 19.06
N TYR A 8 14.20 -7.03 20.29
CA TYR A 8 14.91 -6.33 21.35
C TYR A 8 15.83 -7.33 22.06
N SER A 9 17.15 -7.20 21.88
CA SER A 9 18.11 -7.80 22.80
C SER A 9 18.58 -6.72 23.76
N LYS A 10 18.43 -6.98 25.05
CA LYS A 10 18.93 -6.10 26.12
C LYS A 10 20.46 -6.09 26.21
N ASP A 11 21.10 -7.07 25.58
CA ASP A 11 22.54 -7.23 25.53
C ASP A 11 23.01 -7.11 24.06
N SER A 12 23.73 -6.03 23.78
CA SER A 12 24.12 -5.52 22.46
C SER A 12 25.07 -6.42 21.65
N ALA A 13 24.74 -7.68 21.43
CA ALA A 13 25.50 -8.57 20.57
C ALA A 13 24.57 -9.30 19.60
N PHE A 14 24.63 -8.92 18.32
CA PHE A 14 24.05 -9.70 17.23
C PHE A 14 25.20 -10.23 16.37
N ILE A 15 25.27 -11.56 16.22
CA ILE A 15 26.16 -12.20 15.25
C ILE A 15 25.32 -12.51 14.02
N LEU A 16 25.60 -11.82 12.93
CA LEU A 16 25.02 -12.15 11.62
C LEU A 16 25.81 -13.33 11.05
N SER A 17 25.21 -14.53 11.04
CA SER A 17 25.78 -15.69 10.34
C SER A 17 25.18 -15.76 8.94
N LEU A 18 26.02 -15.69 7.91
CA LEU A 18 25.61 -15.79 6.50
C LEU A 18 26.16 -17.10 5.94
N ASP A 19 25.30 -18.10 5.76
CA ASP A 19 25.70 -19.38 5.17
C ASP A 19 25.67 -19.28 3.63
N MET A 20 26.86 -19.19 3.01
CA MET A 20 27.00 -19.21 1.56
C MET A 20 27.49 -20.58 1.07
N PHE A 21 26.64 -21.32 0.35
CA PHE A 21 27.04 -22.55 -0.34
C PHE A 21 27.17 -22.31 -1.83
N ASN A 22 28.31 -22.69 -2.40
CA ASN A 22 28.55 -22.67 -3.84
C ASN A 22 28.82 -24.08 -4.35
N LYS A 23 28.11 -24.51 -5.41
CA LYS A 23 28.30 -25.81 -6.06
C LYS A 23 29.32 -25.81 -7.21
N ASN A 24 29.82 -24.67 -7.69
CA ASN A 24 30.83 -24.63 -8.76
C ASN A 24 31.74 -23.38 -8.76
N LYS A 25 32.99 -23.61 -9.18
CA LYS A 25 34.23 -22.82 -8.98
C LYS A 25 34.15 -21.28 -9.11
N ASN A 26 34.82 -20.64 -8.14
CA ASN A 26 35.49 -19.32 -8.14
C ASN A 26 34.76 -18.13 -8.77
N GLN A 27 34.10 -17.34 -7.92
CA GLN A 27 33.85 -15.92 -8.17
C GLN A 27 34.26 -15.08 -6.96
N LYS A 28 34.88 -13.94 -7.23
CA LYS A 28 35.12 -12.88 -6.23
C LYS A 28 34.01 -11.85 -6.39
N GLY A 29 33.32 -11.54 -5.30
CA GLY A 29 32.35 -10.45 -5.22
C GLY A 29 32.67 -9.53 -4.05
N ILE A 30 32.28 -8.27 -4.16
CA ILE A 30 32.32 -7.31 -3.04
C ILE A 30 30.88 -7.06 -2.63
N LEU A 31 30.56 -7.34 -1.38
CA LEU A 31 29.27 -7.00 -0.77
C LEU A 31 29.41 -5.60 -0.15
N HIS A 32 28.65 -4.63 -0.68
CA HIS A 32 28.56 -3.30 -0.10
C HIS A 32 27.32 -3.22 0.81
N LEU A 33 27.54 -3.11 2.11
CA LEU A 33 26.50 -2.79 3.09
C LEU A 33 26.60 -1.31 3.43
N LYS A 34 25.51 -0.55 3.23
CA LYS A 34 25.42 0.84 3.68
C LYS A 34 24.46 0.91 4.86
N ILE A 35 24.97 1.38 6.00
CA ILE A 35 24.20 1.55 7.23
C ILE A 35 24.06 3.05 7.46
N PHE A 36 22.86 3.50 7.80
CA PHE A 36 22.54 4.92 8.01
C PHE A 36 21.96 5.11 9.41
N THR A 37 22.18 6.29 10.00
CA THR A 37 21.51 6.72 11.23
C THR A 37 20.06 7.12 10.95
N CYS A 38 19.25 7.20 12.01
CA CYS A 38 17.86 7.69 11.95
C CYS A 38 17.72 9.14 11.42
N GLU A 39 18.80 9.92 11.40
CA GLU A 39 18.84 11.27 10.80
C GLU A 39 19.39 11.28 9.37
N GLY A 40 19.57 10.11 8.74
CA GLY A 40 20.00 9.99 7.34
C GLY A 40 21.50 10.16 7.10
N SER A 41 22.33 10.17 8.15
CA SER A 41 23.79 10.26 8.00
C SER A 41 24.41 8.87 7.86
N PRO A 42 25.36 8.65 6.93
CA PRO A 42 26.02 7.34 6.78
C PRO A 42 26.83 6.99 8.03
N VAL A 43 26.67 5.76 8.52
CA VAL A 43 27.45 5.21 9.62
C VAL A 43 28.76 4.73 9.04
N ASP A 44 29.82 5.46 9.33
CA ASP A 44 31.13 4.88 9.20
C ASP A 44 31.28 3.88 10.35
N ASN A 45 31.71 2.68 9.94
CA ASN A 45 32.85 2.01 10.51
C ASN A 45 32.54 0.85 11.63
N ALA A 46 32.98 -0.45 11.56
CA ALA A 46 33.25 -1.71 12.40
C ALA A 46 33.97 -3.01 11.72
N LYS A 47 35.18 -3.53 12.05
CA LYS A 47 35.81 -4.65 11.26
C LYS A 47 35.17 -6.04 11.50
N ILE A 48 34.76 -6.76 10.46
CA ILE A 48 34.19 -8.13 10.56
C ILE A 48 35.20 -9.19 10.11
N ARG A 49 35.39 -10.24 10.93
CA ARG A 49 36.16 -11.45 10.57
C ARG A 49 35.21 -12.55 10.10
N VAL A 50 35.43 -13.05 8.89
CA VAL A 50 34.72 -14.21 8.35
C VAL A 50 35.62 -15.43 8.48
N ILE A 51 35.19 -16.46 9.22
CA ILE A 51 35.91 -17.73 9.33
C ILE A 51 35.19 -18.77 8.49
N SER A 52 35.87 -19.28 7.45
CA SER A 52 35.42 -20.45 6.71
C SER A 52 35.74 -21.73 7.49
N PRO A 53 34.84 -22.74 7.54
CA PRO A 53 35.08 -24.01 8.20
C PRO A 53 36.32 -24.77 7.68
N ASN A 54 36.77 -24.45 6.46
CA ASN A 54 37.83 -25.21 5.78
C ASN A 54 39.14 -24.44 5.62
N GLY A 55 39.37 -23.40 6.43
CA GLY A 55 40.70 -22.79 6.63
C GLY A 55 41.46 -22.50 5.33
N ASN A 56 41.05 -21.45 4.62
CA ASN A 56 41.87 -20.58 3.75
C ASN A 56 40.95 -19.85 2.78
N ASN A 57 40.31 -18.78 3.24
CA ASN A 57 39.90 -17.65 2.42
C ASN A 57 39.85 -16.44 3.36
N GLU A 58 40.66 -15.44 3.08
CA GLU A 58 40.69 -14.19 3.84
C GLU A 58 39.80 -13.18 3.11
N TYR A 59 38.72 -12.75 3.76
CA TYR A 59 37.89 -11.64 3.29
C TYR A 59 38.05 -10.50 4.30
N SER A 60 38.55 -9.35 3.83
CA SER A 60 38.66 -8.14 4.64
C SER A 60 37.39 -7.32 4.47
N ILE A 61 36.56 -7.27 5.51
CA ILE A 61 35.43 -6.35 5.59
C ILE A 61 35.89 -5.20 6.49
N SER A 62 36.25 -4.08 5.87
CA SER A 62 36.49 -2.83 6.59
C SER A 62 35.16 -2.16 6.85
N ILE A 63 34.80 -2.20 8.10
CA ILE A 63 34.02 -1.17 8.75
C ILE A 63 35.05 -0.75 9.86
N ASP A 64 35.13 0.49 10.33
CA ASP A 64 36.12 1.05 11.25
C ASP A 64 35.58 1.87 12.56
N ALA A 65 34.71 1.33 13.47
CA ALA A 65 33.81 2.04 14.47
C ALA A 65 34.38 2.65 15.78
N LEU A 66 33.66 3.62 16.39
CA LEU A 66 33.63 3.88 17.86
C LEU A 66 32.26 4.38 18.39
N GLY A 67 31.59 3.62 19.28
CA GLY A 67 30.47 4.11 20.13
C GLY A 67 29.37 3.09 20.46
N TYR A 68 28.81 3.16 21.67
CA TYR A 68 27.86 2.21 22.28
C TYR A 68 26.38 2.56 21.96
N PHE A 69 25.54 1.52 21.77
CA PHE A 69 24.04 1.45 21.71
C PHE A 69 23.41 1.01 20.35
N PRO A 70 22.27 0.27 20.36
CA PRO A 70 21.91 -0.74 19.34
C PRO A 70 21.35 -0.20 18.00
N THR A 71 21.55 -0.98 16.93
CA THR A 71 21.37 -0.58 15.51
C THR A 71 20.29 -1.40 14.78
N GLN A 72 19.54 -0.76 13.88
CA GLN A 72 18.52 -1.34 12.99
C GLN A 72 19.10 -1.61 11.58
N ILE A 73 18.75 -2.72 10.93
CA ILE A 73 19.19 -3.08 9.57
C ILE A 73 17.99 -2.97 8.63
N ASN A 74 18.00 -1.99 7.72
CA ASN A 74 17.01 -1.88 6.65
C ASN A 74 17.67 -2.18 5.30
N ARG A 75 17.06 -3.12 4.55
CA ARG A 75 17.37 -3.52 3.15
C ARG A 75 18.71 -4.25 2.92
N VAL A 76 18.60 -5.53 2.57
CA VAL A 76 19.61 -6.25 1.77
C VAL A 76 18.92 -6.72 0.50
N GLN A 77 19.37 -6.24 -0.65
CA GLN A 77 18.79 -6.56 -1.96
C GLN A 77 19.76 -7.49 -2.70
N PHE A 78 19.28 -8.66 -3.11
CA PHE A 78 20.02 -9.58 -3.99
C PHE A 78 19.40 -9.56 -5.39
N TYR A 79 20.25 -9.44 -6.40
CA TYR A 79 19.85 -9.49 -7.81
C TYR A 79 19.74 -10.96 -8.29
N PRO A 80 18.98 -11.24 -9.37
CA PRO A 80 18.77 -12.60 -9.86
C PRO A 80 20.09 -13.24 -10.32
N GLY A 81 20.44 -14.37 -9.71
CA GLY A 81 21.64 -15.13 -10.04
C GLY A 81 22.18 -15.89 -8.83
N CYS A 82 21.64 -17.09 -8.59
CA CYS A 82 22.15 -18.10 -7.66
C CYS A 82 22.23 -17.69 -6.17
N VAL A 83 21.08 -17.58 -5.51
CA VAL A 83 20.98 -17.79 -4.06
C VAL A 83 19.94 -18.89 -3.82
N ASN A 84 20.40 -20.14 -3.75
CA ASN A 84 19.50 -21.30 -3.66
C ASN A 84 19.02 -21.62 -2.23
N LYS A 85 19.47 -20.86 -1.22
CA LYS A 85 18.96 -20.91 0.16
C LYS A 85 19.53 -19.78 1.00
N LEU A 86 18.68 -19.03 1.72
CA LEU A 86 19.08 -18.16 2.83
C LEU A 86 18.42 -18.70 4.10
N ASN A 87 19.18 -19.42 4.93
CA ASN A 87 18.72 -19.84 6.25
C ASN A 87 19.17 -18.82 7.28
N ILE A 88 18.23 -18.23 8.02
CA ILE A 88 18.52 -17.45 9.21
C ILE A 88 18.17 -18.33 10.41
N SER A 89 19.18 -18.96 11.00
CA SER A 89 19.03 -19.77 12.21
C SER A 89 19.45 -18.95 13.42
N LEU A 90 18.52 -18.67 14.32
CA LEU A 90 18.83 -18.08 15.62
C LEU A 90 19.26 -19.21 16.56
N ILE A 91 20.55 -19.31 16.84
CA ILE A 91 21.09 -20.25 17.85
C ILE A 91 21.31 -19.44 19.14
N PRO A 92 20.63 -19.76 20.26
CA PRO A 92 20.94 -19.17 21.54
C PRO A 92 22.38 -19.54 21.92
N LEU A 93 23.20 -18.54 22.25
CA LEU A 93 24.48 -18.82 22.89
C LEU A 93 24.17 -19.33 24.29
N ALA A 94 24.47 -20.60 24.54
CA ALA A 94 24.32 -21.19 25.85
C ALA A 94 25.11 -20.38 26.89
N LEU A 95 24.38 -19.69 27.78
CA LEU A 95 24.87 -19.43 29.12
C LEU A 95 24.45 -20.63 29.96
N GLU A 96 25.46 -21.33 30.49
CA GLU A 96 25.28 -22.29 31.58
C GLU A 96 24.48 -21.60 32.70
N ASP A 97 23.19 -21.92 32.88
CA ASP A 97 22.68 -22.62 34.07
C ASP A 97 21.12 -22.71 34.07
N GLN A 98 20.64 -23.92 34.35
CA GLN A 98 19.37 -24.37 34.93
C GLN A 98 17.97 -23.82 34.53
N ARG A 99 17.21 -24.75 33.91
CA ARG A 99 15.77 -25.08 34.12
C ARG A 99 14.74 -23.97 33.91
N LEU A 100 14.21 -23.91 32.69
CA LEU A 100 12.81 -23.51 32.46
C LEU A 100 12.08 -24.66 31.77
N ARG A 101 11.11 -25.25 32.49
CA ARG A 101 10.19 -26.25 31.97
C ARG A 101 9.23 -25.57 30.99
N ALA A 102 9.08 -26.17 29.81
CA ALA A 102 8.17 -25.74 28.78
C ALA A 102 6.76 -26.24 29.10
N ASP A 103 6.00 -25.46 29.88
CA ASP A 103 4.61 -25.76 30.16
C ASP A 103 3.72 -24.60 29.65
N HIS A 104 3.00 -24.88 28.56
CA HIS A 104 1.76 -24.24 28.08
C HIS A 104 1.88 -22.93 27.26
N HIS A 105 1.81 -23.07 25.93
CA HIS A 105 1.12 -22.09 25.07
C HIS A 105 0.43 -22.81 23.90
N PRO A 106 -0.79 -22.42 23.49
CA PRO A 106 -1.58 -23.19 22.54
C PRO A 106 -1.01 -23.10 21.12
N LEU A 107 -1.07 -24.24 20.43
CA LEU A 107 -0.63 -24.47 19.07
C LEU A 107 -1.34 -23.56 18.06
N TYR A 108 -0.58 -22.76 17.33
CA TYR A 108 -0.97 -22.21 16.02
C TYR A 108 -1.04 -23.37 15.02
N LYS A 109 -2.26 -23.86 14.76
CA LYS A 109 -2.53 -24.73 13.62
C LYS A 109 -2.94 -23.83 12.45
N ASP A 110 -2.29 -24.06 11.32
CA ASP A 110 -2.64 -23.53 9.99
C ASP A 110 -2.00 -22.20 9.56
N ILE A 111 -0.72 -21.96 9.88
CA ILE A 111 0.10 -20.95 9.19
C ILE A 111 0.96 -21.65 8.13
N GLN A 112 0.67 -21.42 6.83
CA GLN A 112 1.63 -21.68 5.75
C GLN A 112 2.48 -20.41 5.53
N VAL A 113 3.76 -20.53 5.86
CA VAL A 113 4.79 -19.52 5.60
C VAL A 113 5.45 -19.86 4.26
N PHE A 114 5.33 -18.98 3.26
CA PHE A 114 6.15 -19.02 2.05
C PHE A 114 7.28 -17.99 2.19
N PRO A 115 8.54 -18.43 2.31
CA PRO A 115 9.70 -17.54 2.32
C PRO A 115 9.75 -16.72 1.02
N THR A 116 10.11 -15.44 1.09
CA THR A 116 10.53 -14.69 -0.11
C THR A 116 11.75 -15.40 -0.71
N GLY A 117 11.61 -15.92 -1.93
CA GLY A 117 12.63 -16.75 -2.59
C GLY A 117 12.53 -18.26 -2.33
N SER A 118 11.42 -18.79 -1.81
CA SER A 118 11.17 -20.24 -1.87
C SER A 118 10.99 -20.69 -3.32
N GLU A 119 11.61 -21.81 -3.69
CA GLU A 119 11.18 -22.55 -4.89
C GLU A 119 9.67 -22.71 -4.82
N LEU A 120 8.98 -22.27 -5.88
CA LEU A 120 7.55 -22.42 -5.99
C LEU A 120 7.20 -23.90 -5.72
N PRO A 121 6.11 -24.18 -4.99
CA PRO A 121 5.64 -25.55 -4.77
C PRO A 121 5.74 -26.37 -6.06
N GLU A 122 6.22 -27.61 -6.00
CA GLU A 122 6.45 -28.47 -7.18
C GLU A 122 5.19 -28.80 -8.00
N ASP A 123 4.02 -28.26 -7.61
CA ASP A 123 2.78 -28.37 -8.37
C ASP A 123 2.91 -27.66 -9.73
N GLU A 124 2.37 -28.30 -10.76
CA GLU A 124 2.39 -27.76 -12.13
C GLU A 124 1.67 -26.40 -12.20
N ILE A 125 2.42 -25.35 -12.50
CA ILE A 125 1.87 -24.03 -12.86
C ILE A 125 1.22 -24.15 -14.24
N ARG A 126 -0.08 -23.88 -14.34
CA ARG A 126 -0.83 -23.92 -15.60
C ARG A 126 -0.47 -22.72 -16.48
N GLU A 127 -0.67 -22.88 -17.78
CA GLU A 127 -0.74 -21.72 -18.67
C GLU A 127 -2.07 -21.01 -18.48
N LEU A 128 -2.04 -19.77 -17.99
CA LEU A 128 -3.22 -18.98 -17.63
C LEU A 128 -3.12 -17.59 -18.25
N THR A 129 -4.26 -17.08 -18.71
CA THR A 129 -4.45 -15.65 -18.96
C THR A 129 -5.53 -15.18 -18.01
N MET A 130 -5.18 -14.27 -17.09
CA MET A 130 -6.10 -13.71 -16.11
C MET A 130 -6.59 -12.35 -16.58
N THR A 131 -7.88 -12.15 -16.69
CA THR A 131 -8.48 -10.86 -17.06
C THR A 131 -8.55 -9.95 -15.83
N LEU A 132 -7.89 -8.78 -15.92
CA LEU A 132 -7.86 -7.75 -14.88
C LEU A 132 -8.63 -6.51 -15.33
N GLY A 133 -9.63 -6.09 -14.55
CA GLY A 133 -10.44 -4.89 -14.82
C GLY A 133 -10.11 -3.68 -13.94
N MET A 134 -10.23 -2.48 -14.52
CA MET A 134 -10.24 -1.19 -13.80
C MET A 134 -11.00 -0.10 -14.56
N VAL A 135 -11.49 0.92 -13.86
CA VAL A 135 -12.20 2.06 -14.49
C VAL A 135 -11.28 3.20 -14.96
N THR A 136 -10.05 3.25 -14.46
CA THR A 136 -9.12 4.36 -14.68
C THR A 136 -8.30 4.18 -15.96
N PRO A 137 -7.83 5.28 -16.56
CA PRO A 137 -6.99 5.23 -17.77
C PRO A 137 -5.56 4.78 -17.47
N VAL A 138 -4.81 4.52 -18.54
CA VAL A 138 -3.36 4.33 -18.52
C VAL A 138 -2.66 5.50 -17.79
N GLY A 139 -1.68 5.18 -16.96
CA GLY A 139 -0.90 6.15 -16.16
C GLY A 139 -1.55 6.59 -14.84
N SER A 140 -2.78 6.14 -14.54
CA SER A 140 -3.38 6.26 -13.21
C SER A 140 -2.65 5.38 -12.17
N PRO A 141 -2.81 5.64 -10.85
CA PRO A 141 -2.23 4.78 -9.81
C PRO A 141 -2.64 3.31 -9.94
N SER A 142 -3.92 3.04 -10.22
CA SER A 142 -4.43 1.68 -10.44
C SER A 142 -3.79 1.01 -11.65
N TYR A 143 -3.57 1.75 -12.74
CA TYR A 143 -2.86 1.21 -13.91
C TYR A 143 -1.40 0.88 -13.59
N ILE A 144 -0.67 1.80 -12.93
CA ILE A 144 0.72 1.57 -12.54
C ILE A 144 0.85 0.34 -11.64
N TYR A 145 -0.09 0.17 -10.70
CA TYR A 145 -0.17 -1.04 -9.88
C TYR A 145 -0.36 -2.30 -10.73
N ALA A 146 -1.36 -2.29 -11.63
CA ALA A 146 -1.71 -3.46 -12.44
C ALA A 146 -0.61 -3.83 -13.44
N GLU A 147 0.03 -2.84 -14.06
CA GLU A 147 1.15 -3.03 -14.98
C GLU A 147 2.32 -3.69 -14.24
N ARG A 148 2.67 -3.16 -13.06
CA ARG A 148 3.73 -3.77 -12.25
C ARG A 148 3.38 -5.18 -11.81
N PHE A 149 2.14 -5.40 -11.36
CA PHE A 149 1.65 -6.73 -10.99
C PHE A 149 1.75 -7.71 -12.17
N ALA A 150 1.35 -7.30 -13.37
CA ALA A 150 1.43 -8.13 -14.57
C ALA A 150 2.87 -8.51 -14.93
N GLU A 151 3.82 -7.57 -14.84
CA GLU A 151 5.24 -7.84 -15.03
C GLU A 151 5.77 -8.87 -14.02
N GLU A 152 5.46 -8.69 -12.74
CA GLU A 152 5.90 -9.58 -11.66
C GLU A 152 5.32 -11.00 -11.83
N VAL A 153 4.02 -11.12 -12.13
CA VAL A 153 3.37 -12.42 -12.38
C VAL A 153 4.02 -13.13 -13.58
N ASN A 154 4.25 -12.41 -14.68
CA ASN A 154 4.88 -12.97 -15.86
C ASN A 154 6.31 -13.45 -15.55
N ASN A 155 7.09 -12.68 -14.78
CA ASN A 155 8.45 -13.03 -14.42
C ASN A 155 8.51 -14.24 -13.47
N LEU A 156 7.73 -14.21 -12.38
CA LEU A 156 7.71 -15.27 -11.37
C LEU A 156 7.17 -16.61 -11.93
N SER A 157 6.24 -16.55 -12.89
CA SER A 157 5.70 -17.72 -13.57
C SER A 157 6.50 -18.19 -14.79
N SER A 158 7.63 -17.54 -15.11
CA SER A 158 8.39 -17.80 -16.34
C SER A 158 7.54 -17.72 -17.62
N GLY A 159 6.60 -16.77 -17.65
CA GLY A 159 5.71 -16.49 -18.78
C GLY A 159 4.47 -17.38 -18.88
N LYS A 160 4.25 -18.30 -17.93
CA LYS A 160 3.09 -19.20 -17.93
C LYS A 160 1.80 -18.49 -17.55
N ILE A 161 1.85 -17.52 -16.64
CA ILE A 161 0.69 -16.73 -16.24
C ILE A 161 0.84 -15.33 -16.86
N LYS A 162 -0.18 -14.91 -17.60
CA LYS A 162 -0.27 -13.58 -18.22
C LYS A 162 -1.47 -12.84 -17.66
N ILE A 163 -1.33 -11.53 -17.50
CA ILE A 163 -2.44 -10.66 -17.08
C ILE A 163 -2.90 -9.84 -18.29
N ASP A 164 -4.19 -9.93 -18.63
CA ASP A 164 -4.84 -9.10 -19.64
C ASP A 164 -5.51 -7.89 -18.97
N ILE A 165 -4.85 -6.74 -19.04
CA ILE A 165 -5.28 -5.50 -18.37
C ILE A 165 -6.32 -4.79 -19.23
N ASN A 166 -7.51 -4.58 -18.68
CA ASN A 166 -8.61 -3.86 -19.30
C ASN A 166 -8.91 -2.57 -18.51
N THR A 167 -8.58 -1.42 -19.12
CA THR A 167 -8.74 -0.06 -18.55
C THR A 167 -10.06 0.59 -18.96
N ASP A 168 -10.27 1.83 -18.52
CA ASP A 168 -11.33 2.73 -19.02
C ASP A 168 -12.75 2.14 -18.90
N ALA A 169 -12.99 1.35 -17.85
CA ALA A 169 -14.28 0.72 -17.56
C ALA A 169 -14.78 -0.20 -18.69
N LYS A 170 -13.87 -0.77 -19.49
CA LYS A 170 -14.21 -1.68 -20.60
C LYS A 170 -14.97 -2.94 -20.15
N LEU A 171 -14.77 -3.36 -18.91
CA LEU A 171 -15.45 -4.51 -18.29
C LEU A 171 -16.62 -4.11 -17.37
N GLY A 172 -16.98 -2.83 -17.34
CA GLY A 172 -18.01 -2.27 -16.47
C GLY A 172 -17.47 -1.22 -15.50
N THR A 173 -18.39 -0.58 -14.78
CA THR A 173 -18.08 0.34 -13.67
C THR A 173 -17.50 -0.43 -12.47
N ASP A 174 -16.87 0.27 -11.51
CA ASP A 174 -16.28 -0.34 -10.30
C ASP A 174 -17.27 -1.28 -9.58
N ARG A 175 -18.53 -0.83 -9.44
CA ARG A 175 -19.59 -1.62 -8.77
C ARG A 175 -20.00 -2.84 -9.57
N GLU A 176 -20.16 -2.69 -10.88
CA GLU A 176 -20.52 -3.80 -11.78
C GLU A 176 -19.42 -4.86 -11.80
N MET A 177 -18.16 -4.45 -11.92
CA MET A 177 -17.03 -5.39 -11.87
C MET A 177 -16.97 -6.13 -10.53
N LEU A 178 -17.13 -5.42 -9.40
CA LEU A 178 -17.13 -6.01 -8.07
C LEU A 178 -18.26 -7.05 -7.89
N GLN A 179 -19.43 -6.83 -8.51
CA GLN A 179 -20.49 -7.84 -8.55
C GLN A 179 -20.13 -9.01 -9.48
N ASN A 180 -19.70 -8.70 -10.71
CA ASN A 180 -19.50 -9.69 -11.76
C ASN A 180 -18.37 -10.67 -11.43
N ILE A 181 -17.28 -10.24 -10.79
CA ILE A 181 -16.17 -11.14 -10.41
C ILE A 181 -16.60 -12.30 -9.48
N LEU A 182 -17.73 -12.18 -8.78
CA LEU A 182 -18.27 -13.26 -7.95
C LEU A 182 -19.08 -14.29 -8.73
N TYR A 183 -19.70 -13.90 -9.85
CA TYR A 183 -20.75 -14.69 -10.52
C TYR A 183 -20.44 -15.02 -11.98
N GLU A 184 -19.66 -14.18 -12.65
CA GLU A 184 -19.25 -14.32 -14.03
C GLU A 184 -17.80 -14.80 -14.10
N ASP A 185 -17.48 -15.67 -15.05
CA ASP A 185 -16.13 -16.20 -15.25
C ASP A 185 -15.33 -15.37 -16.28
N ASN A 186 -15.65 -14.08 -16.45
CA ASN A 186 -15.03 -13.15 -17.41
C ASN A 186 -14.07 -12.12 -16.76
N ILE A 187 -14.03 -12.03 -15.43
CA ILE A 187 -13.15 -11.15 -14.67
C ILE A 187 -12.50 -12.00 -13.59
N ASP A 188 -11.17 -12.08 -13.60
CA ASP A 188 -10.41 -12.85 -12.61
C ASP A 188 -9.85 -11.95 -11.50
N LEU A 189 -9.55 -10.69 -11.84
CA LEU A 189 -8.89 -9.71 -10.99
C LEU A 189 -9.50 -8.32 -11.17
N ILE A 190 -9.54 -7.52 -10.12
CA ILE A 190 -9.91 -6.10 -10.19
C ILE A 190 -8.85 -5.29 -9.44
N VAL A 191 -8.42 -4.19 -10.06
CA VAL A 191 -7.73 -3.11 -9.36
C VAL A 191 -8.64 -1.90 -9.32
N GLN A 192 -9.03 -1.48 -8.12
CA GLN A 192 -9.94 -0.35 -7.93
C GLN A 192 -9.60 0.40 -6.64
N THR A 193 -10.46 1.35 -6.26
CA THR A 193 -10.37 2.05 -4.98
C THR A 193 -11.41 1.52 -4.00
N THR A 194 -11.23 1.75 -2.70
CA THR A 194 -12.15 1.28 -1.65
C THR A 194 -13.57 1.87 -1.66
N PRO A 195 -13.81 3.16 -2.02
CA PRO A 195 -15.14 3.77 -1.81
C PRO A 195 -16.32 3.08 -2.53
N PRO A 196 -16.21 2.60 -3.78
CA PRO A 196 -17.28 1.85 -4.46
C PRO A 196 -17.67 0.53 -3.77
N GLN A 197 -16.84 0.01 -2.87
CA GLN A 197 -16.99 -1.30 -2.24
C GLN A 197 -17.81 -1.23 -0.95
N VAL A 198 -17.97 -0.03 -0.38
CA VAL A 198 -18.60 0.19 0.93
C VAL A 198 -20.07 -0.24 0.98
N ASP A 199 -20.80 -0.13 -0.12
CA ASP A 199 -22.19 -0.60 -0.17
C ASP A 199 -22.30 -2.14 -0.10
N PHE A 200 -21.21 -2.86 -0.38
CA PHE A 200 -21.14 -4.33 -0.32
C PHE A 200 -20.48 -4.82 0.96
N MET A 201 -19.46 -4.10 1.42
CA MET A 201 -18.67 -4.37 2.62
C MET A 201 -18.61 -3.10 3.49
N PRO A 202 -19.66 -2.80 4.29
CA PRO A 202 -19.78 -1.56 5.05
C PRO A 202 -18.60 -1.23 5.97
N GLN A 203 -17.90 -2.26 6.47
CA GLN A 203 -16.72 -2.12 7.32
C GLN A 203 -15.56 -1.42 6.61
N LEU A 204 -15.51 -1.45 5.27
CA LEU A 204 -14.52 -0.69 4.50
C LEU A 204 -14.71 0.83 4.58
N SER A 205 -15.85 1.30 5.11
CA SER A 205 -16.07 2.72 5.40
C SER A 205 -15.10 3.29 6.44
N VAL A 206 -14.37 2.46 7.18
CA VAL A 206 -13.27 2.92 8.05
C VAL A 206 -12.26 3.79 7.29
N PHE A 207 -12.01 3.47 6.01
CA PHE A 207 -11.12 4.26 5.16
C PHE A 207 -11.68 5.61 4.72
N ASP A 208 -12.99 5.83 4.89
CA ASP A 208 -13.69 7.04 4.49
C ASP A 208 -13.74 8.10 5.60
N MET A 209 -13.10 7.88 6.75
CA MET A 209 -13.05 8.87 7.84
C MET A 209 -12.17 10.05 7.41
N PRO A 210 -12.74 11.25 7.13
CA PRO A 210 -11.96 12.33 6.56
C PRO A 210 -10.94 12.88 7.55
N MET A 211 -9.73 13.23 7.11
CA MET A 211 -8.76 14.00 7.88
C MET A 211 -8.31 13.37 9.22
N VAL A 212 -8.45 12.05 9.39
CA VAL A 212 -7.98 11.31 10.59
C VAL A 212 -6.48 11.01 10.59
N HIS A 213 -5.78 11.23 9.48
CA HIS A 213 -4.34 11.07 9.39
C HIS A 213 -3.70 12.40 9.01
N ALA A 214 -2.71 12.84 9.78
CA ALA A 214 -1.97 14.05 9.49
C ALA A 214 -1.09 13.88 8.23
N ASP A 215 -0.50 12.71 8.08
CA ASP A 215 0.38 12.40 6.96
C ASP A 215 0.37 10.93 6.50
N GLU A 216 1.13 10.68 5.43
CA GLU A 216 1.30 9.38 4.82
C GLU A 216 1.94 8.37 5.78
N ASN A 217 2.82 8.81 6.69
CA ASN A 217 3.46 7.90 7.64
C ASN A 217 2.44 7.40 8.68
N GLU A 218 1.57 8.29 9.16
CA GLU A 218 0.50 7.92 10.09
C GLU A 218 -0.50 6.95 9.44
N LEU A 219 -0.97 7.26 8.23
CA LEU A 219 -1.80 6.36 7.43
C LEU A 219 -1.12 4.99 7.26
N ARG A 220 0.15 4.97 6.85
CA ARG A 220 0.92 3.75 6.60
C ARG A 220 1.14 2.93 7.87
N LYS A 221 1.28 3.55 9.05
CA LYS A 221 1.36 2.83 10.31
C LYS A 221 0.05 2.09 10.60
N ALA A 222 -1.09 2.72 10.35
CA ALA A 222 -2.40 2.11 10.53
C ALA A 222 -2.63 0.95 9.55
N ILE A 223 -2.50 1.19 8.24
CA ILE A 223 -2.83 0.17 7.23
C ILE A 223 -1.80 -0.97 7.12
N ASN A 224 -0.58 -0.79 7.64
CA ASN A 224 0.42 -1.85 7.76
C ASN A 224 0.44 -2.48 9.16
N ASN A 225 -0.47 -2.11 10.06
CA ASN A 225 -0.66 -2.88 11.28
C ASN A 225 -1.20 -4.27 10.90
N ALA A 226 -0.53 -5.34 11.35
CA ALA A 226 -0.89 -6.70 10.97
C ALA A 226 -2.31 -7.08 11.39
N GLU A 227 -2.74 -6.66 12.58
CA GLU A 227 -4.09 -6.90 13.10
C GLU A 227 -5.15 -6.12 12.30
N PHE A 228 -4.86 -4.87 11.95
CA PHE A 228 -5.73 -4.08 11.07
C PHE A 228 -5.88 -4.76 9.70
N TYR A 229 -4.75 -5.16 9.10
CA TYR A 229 -4.73 -5.80 7.79
C TYR A 229 -5.47 -7.15 7.81
N GLU A 230 -5.34 -7.93 8.88
CA GLU A 230 -6.08 -9.19 9.07
C GLU A 230 -7.58 -8.95 9.13
N LYS A 231 -8.04 -8.02 9.98
CA LYS A 231 -9.47 -7.65 10.07
C LYS A 231 -10.03 -7.18 8.74
N ILE A 232 -9.31 -6.33 8.01
CA ILE A 232 -9.72 -5.91 6.67
C ILE A 232 -9.75 -7.09 5.69
N SER A 233 -8.77 -7.98 5.74
CA SER A 233 -8.75 -9.18 4.89
C SER A 233 -9.95 -10.10 5.18
N ASP A 234 -10.36 -10.22 6.44
CA ASP A 234 -11.56 -10.97 6.83
C ASP A 234 -12.84 -10.33 6.30
N VAL A 235 -12.94 -8.99 6.29
CA VAL A 235 -14.06 -8.29 5.64
C VAL A 235 -14.16 -8.65 4.15
N TYR A 236 -13.04 -8.66 3.41
CA TYR A 236 -13.04 -9.12 2.01
C TYR A 236 -13.46 -10.57 1.89
N LYS A 237 -12.91 -11.44 2.74
CA LYS A 237 -13.16 -12.87 2.74
C LYS A 237 -14.64 -13.17 2.96
N ASP A 238 -15.28 -12.53 3.93
CA ASP A 238 -16.70 -12.66 4.23
C ASP A 238 -17.57 -12.10 3.11
N GLY A 239 -17.10 -11.06 2.41
CA GLY A 239 -17.72 -10.54 1.18
C GLY A 239 -17.59 -11.45 -0.05
N GLY A 240 -16.84 -12.55 0.03
CA GLY A 240 -16.60 -13.47 -1.09
C GLY A 240 -15.35 -13.15 -1.92
N TYR A 241 -14.49 -12.25 -1.44
CA TYR A 241 -13.29 -11.77 -2.12
C TYR A 241 -12.02 -12.16 -1.37
N LYS A 242 -10.92 -12.26 -2.12
CA LYS A 242 -9.56 -12.31 -1.56
C LYS A 242 -8.89 -10.97 -1.83
N LEU A 243 -8.48 -10.28 -0.76
CA LEU A 243 -7.57 -9.14 -0.83
C LEU A 243 -6.15 -9.65 -1.10
N LEU A 244 -5.58 -9.26 -2.24
CA LEU A 244 -4.23 -9.66 -2.65
C LEU A 244 -3.19 -8.59 -2.33
N GLY A 245 -3.56 -7.32 -2.37
CA GLY A 245 -2.67 -6.22 -2.04
C GLY A 245 -3.41 -4.90 -1.86
N PHE A 246 -2.75 -3.99 -1.15
CA PHE A 246 -3.32 -2.72 -0.69
C PHE A 246 -2.23 -1.64 -0.71
N SER A 247 -2.42 -0.59 -1.50
CA SER A 247 -1.43 0.47 -1.70
C SER A 247 -2.06 1.86 -1.51
N ASP A 248 -1.25 2.80 -1.04
CA ASP A 248 -1.61 4.19 -0.81
C ASP A 248 -0.78 5.12 -1.72
N PRO A 249 -1.25 5.45 -2.94
CA PRO A 249 -0.72 6.54 -3.74
C PRO A 249 -1.08 7.93 -3.16
N LEU A 250 -0.94 8.10 -1.85
CA LEU A 250 -1.11 9.36 -1.11
C LEU A 250 -2.57 9.85 -1.02
N PHE A 251 -2.73 11.12 -0.63
CA PHE A 251 -4.03 11.73 -0.33
C PHE A 251 -4.67 12.43 -1.53
N ARG A 252 -6.01 12.45 -1.51
CA ARG A 252 -6.87 13.17 -2.45
C ARG A 252 -6.83 14.68 -2.18
N GLN A 253 -6.83 15.46 -3.25
CA GLN A 253 -6.81 16.93 -3.26
C GLN A 253 -8.02 17.44 -4.07
N LEU A 254 -8.42 18.69 -3.86
CA LEU A 254 -9.49 19.32 -4.64
C LEU A 254 -8.89 20.12 -5.80
N THR A 255 -9.33 19.91 -7.04
CA THR A 255 -9.07 20.83 -8.15
C THR A 255 -10.27 21.73 -8.39
N THR A 256 -10.04 23.01 -8.71
CA THR A 256 -11.11 23.99 -8.94
C THR A 256 -10.62 25.18 -9.77
N ASN A 257 -11.55 25.99 -10.28
CA ASN A 257 -11.29 27.32 -10.85
C ASN A 257 -11.57 28.47 -9.87
N LYS A 258 -12.15 28.17 -8.70
CA LYS A 258 -12.36 29.13 -7.62
C LYS A 258 -11.19 29.05 -6.63
N GLU A 259 -10.66 30.19 -6.23
CA GLU A 259 -9.67 30.22 -5.15
C GLU A 259 -10.35 29.88 -3.82
N ILE A 260 -9.80 28.92 -3.07
CA ILE A 260 -10.33 28.47 -1.77
C ILE A 260 -9.30 28.84 -0.71
N GLN A 261 -9.67 29.75 0.19
CA GLN A 261 -8.80 30.22 1.27
C GLN A 261 -9.41 29.99 2.65
N ASN A 262 -10.72 29.84 2.75
CA ASN A 262 -11.43 29.60 4.01
C ASN A 262 -12.62 28.64 3.83
N ILE A 263 -13.30 28.30 4.93
CA ILE A 263 -14.39 27.31 4.92
C ILE A 263 -15.61 27.75 4.11
N ASP A 264 -15.90 29.05 4.07
CA ASP A 264 -17.06 29.59 3.35
C ASP A 264 -16.86 29.52 1.83
N ASP A 265 -15.60 29.42 1.37
CA ASP A 265 -15.30 29.30 -0.05
C ASP A 265 -15.78 27.96 -0.66
N PHE A 266 -15.99 26.92 0.15
CA PHE A 266 -16.60 25.67 -0.30
C PHE A 266 -18.11 25.79 -0.54
N ASN A 267 -18.77 26.84 -0.04
CA ASN A 267 -20.22 26.96 -0.17
C ASN A 267 -20.66 27.11 -1.64
N GLY A 268 -21.57 26.23 -2.05
CA GLY A 268 -22.20 26.27 -3.37
C GLY A 268 -21.34 25.76 -4.53
N ILE A 269 -20.07 25.39 -4.29
CA ILE A 269 -19.23 24.78 -5.33
C ILE A 269 -19.76 23.39 -5.68
N SER A 270 -19.90 23.09 -6.98
CA SER A 270 -20.26 21.74 -7.42
C SER A 270 -19.01 20.86 -7.53
N ILE A 271 -18.95 19.82 -6.71
CA ILE A 271 -17.84 18.86 -6.64
C ILE A 271 -18.31 17.53 -7.23
N ARG A 272 -17.56 17.02 -8.21
CA ARG A 272 -17.62 15.60 -8.52
C ARG A 272 -16.86 14.82 -7.45
N THR A 273 -17.55 13.86 -6.85
CA THR A 273 -16.96 12.85 -5.96
C THR A 273 -17.21 11.43 -6.48
N ILE A 274 -16.50 10.45 -5.92
CA ILE A 274 -16.76 9.03 -6.18
C ILE A 274 -18.10 8.66 -5.52
N GLN A 275 -18.85 7.72 -6.09
CA GLN A 275 -20.10 7.22 -5.52
C GLN A 275 -19.86 6.59 -4.13
N ASN A 276 -19.99 7.40 -3.08
CA ASN A 276 -19.81 7.00 -1.70
C ASN A 276 -20.49 8.02 -0.79
N LYS A 277 -21.46 7.55 0.00
CA LYS A 277 -22.28 8.43 0.84
C LYS A 277 -21.48 9.16 1.94
N ASN A 278 -20.36 8.61 2.39
CA ASN A 278 -19.53 9.24 3.42
C ASN A 278 -18.71 10.39 2.82
N HIS A 279 -18.16 10.21 1.62
CA HIS A 279 -17.47 11.27 0.87
C HIS A 279 -18.46 12.38 0.51
N GLU A 280 -19.67 11.98 0.12
CA GLU A 280 -20.74 12.93 -0.17
C GLU A 280 -21.14 13.75 1.06
N GLU A 281 -21.34 13.08 2.20
CA GLU A 281 -21.71 13.75 3.43
C GLU A 281 -20.63 14.74 3.89
N PHE A 282 -19.35 14.38 3.79
CA PHE A 282 -18.24 15.26 4.14
C PHE A 282 -18.30 16.57 3.35
N TRP A 283 -18.33 16.50 2.02
CA TRP A 283 -18.37 17.71 1.19
C TRP A 283 -19.65 18.52 1.38
N ARG A 284 -20.80 17.86 1.60
CA ARG A 284 -22.07 18.51 1.92
C ARG A 284 -22.00 19.31 3.22
N LEU A 285 -21.32 18.80 4.25
CA LEU A 285 -21.12 19.49 5.53
C LEU A 285 -20.22 20.74 5.40
N LEU A 286 -19.38 20.78 4.37
CA LEU A 286 -18.62 21.99 3.97
C LEU A 286 -19.45 22.98 3.13
N GLY A 287 -20.68 22.64 2.77
CA GLY A 287 -21.58 23.50 1.98
C GLY A 287 -21.48 23.31 0.46
N ALA A 288 -20.73 22.30 -0.01
CA ALA A 288 -20.64 21.99 -1.43
C ALA A 288 -21.90 21.27 -1.95
N LYS A 289 -22.10 21.32 -3.27
CA LYS A 289 -23.11 20.55 -4.00
C LYS A 289 -22.44 19.39 -4.71
N LEU A 290 -23.08 18.23 -4.75
CA LEU A 290 -22.42 17.02 -5.24
C LEU A 290 -23.04 16.46 -6.48
N VAL A 291 -22.17 16.01 -7.38
CA VAL A 291 -22.54 15.36 -8.63
C VAL A 291 -21.72 14.08 -8.76
N PRO A 292 -22.23 12.93 -8.31
CA PRO A 292 -21.51 11.66 -8.42
C PRO A 292 -21.43 11.25 -9.88
N LEU A 293 -20.21 11.13 -10.42
CA LEU A 293 -19.96 10.76 -11.82
C LEU A 293 -18.81 9.75 -11.92
N PRO A 294 -18.79 8.87 -12.93
CA PRO A 294 -17.62 8.05 -13.26
C PRO A 294 -16.36 8.88 -13.49
N VAL A 295 -15.19 8.31 -13.20
CA VAL A 295 -13.90 9.03 -13.29
C VAL A 295 -13.58 9.52 -14.71
N GLY A 296 -13.99 8.75 -15.73
CA GLY A 296 -13.80 9.11 -17.14
C GLY A 296 -14.63 10.32 -17.61
N GLU A 297 -15.69 10.69 -16.89
CA GLU A 297 -16.58 11.80 -17.26
C GLU A 297 -16.17 13.15 -16.65
N ILE A 298 -15.14 13.16 -15.79
CA ILE A 298 -14.75 14.36 -15.05
C ILE A 298 -14.32 15.48 -15.99
N TYR A 299 -13.42 15.20 -16.94
CA TYR A 299 -12.85 16.22 -17.82
C TYR A 299 -13.93 16.93 -18.63
N SER A 300 -14.78 16.16 -19.32
CA SER A 300 -15.87 16.71 -20.14
C SER A 300 -16.91 17.43 -19.29
N SER A 301 -17.21 16.95 -18.08
CA SER A 301 -18.17 17.60 -17.18
C SER A 301 -17.68 18.95 -16.67
N ILE A 302 -16.37 19.09 -16.38
CA ILE A 302 -15.76 20.39 -16.06
C ILE A 302 -15.79 21.29 -17.30
N GLN A 303 -15.38 20.79 -18.46
CA GLN A 303 -15.32 21.56 -19.70
C GLN A 303 -16.69 22.11 -20.11
N LEU A 304 -17.76 21.34 -19.91
CA LEU A 304 -19.14 21.73 -20.20
C LEU A 304 -19.79 22.58 -19.10
N GLY A 305 -19.11 22.76 -17.96
CA GLY A 305 -19.61 23.53 -16.81
C GLY A 305 -20.72 22.82 -16.02
N PHE A 306 -20.83 21.49 -16.12
CA PHE A 306 -21.76 20.71 -15.30
C PHE A 306 -21.28 20.58 -13.85
N ILE A 307 -19.96 20.61 -13.64
CA ILE A 307 -19.31 20.61 -12.33
C ILE A 307 -18.20 21.67 -12.30
N ASP A 308 -17.96 22.26 -11.14
CA ASP A 308 -16.93 23.29 -10.95
C ASP A 308 -15.57 22.69 -10.58
N SER A 309 -15.59 21.50 -9.98
CA SER A 309 -14.44 20.92 -9.29
C SER A 309 -14.52 19.40 -9.16
N ALA A 310 -13.38 18.79 -8.85
CA ALA A 310 -13.28 17.36 -8.61
C ALA A 310 -12.20 17.05 -7.56
N ASP A 311 -12.42 16.01 -6.76
CA ASP A 311 -11.44 15.53 -5.80
C ASP A 311 -10.67 14.32 -6.34
N ASN A 312 -9.32 14.33 -6.30
CA ASN A 312 -8.44 13.28 -6.86
C ASN A 312 -7.01 13.31 -6.28
N PRO A 313 -6.25 12.19 -6.31
CA PRO A 313 -4.80 12.20 -6.09
C PRO A 313 -4.07 12.89 -7.24
N TYR A 314 -2.81 13.30 -7.02
CA TYR A 314 -1.99 14.02 -7.99
C TYR A 314 -1.89 13.31 -9.36
N GLU A 315 -1.72 12.00 -9.33
CA GLU A 315 -1.58 11.16 -10.51
C GLU A 315 -2.83 11.17 -11.37
N ASN A 316 -4.02 11.10 -10.77
CA ASN A 316 -5.27 11.19 -11.51
C ASN A 316 -5.45 12.59 -12.10
N ILE A 317 -5.06 13.65 -11.38
CA ILE A 317 -5.11 15.03 -11.90
C ILE A 317 -4.25 15.14 -13.18
N ILE A 318 -3.08 14.49 -13.21
CA ILE A 318 -2.19 14.46 -14.37
C ILE A 318 -2.75 13.56 -15.49
N ALA A 319 -3.13 12.32 -15.17
CA ALA A 319 -3.58 11.32 -16.14
C ALA A 319 -4.87 11.76 -16.86
N LEU A 320 -5.80 12.37 -16.12
CA LEU A 320 -7.05 12.93 -16.66
C LEU A 320 -6.87 14.32 -17.26
N LYS A 321 -5.65 14.88 -17.22
CA LYS A 321 -5.32 16.22 -17.74
C LYS A 321 -6.18 17.34 -17.16
N LEU A 322 -6.58 17.23 -15.89
CA LEU A 322 -7.47 18.22 -15.25
C LEU A 322 -6.83 19.61 -15.20
N TYR A 323 -5.50 19.69 -15.24
CA TYR A 323 -4.74 20.95 -15.35
C TYR A 323 -5.11 21.80 -16.58
N GLU A 324 -5.72 21.22 -17.62
CA GLU A 324 -6.20 21.98 -18.79
C GLU A 324 -7.50 22.75 -18.52
N GLN A 325 -8.29 22.30 -17.53
CA GLN A 325 -9.63 22.81 -17.22
C GLN A 325 -9.72 23.42 -15.82
N GLN A 326 -8.68 23.30 -15.00
CA GLN A 326 -8.68 23.67 -13.59
C GLN A 326 -7.42 24.47 -13.25
N LYS A 327 -7.61 25.69 -12.73
CA LYS A 327 -6.54 26.61 -12.39
C LYS A 327 -5.86 26.30 -11.06
N TYR A 328 -6.61 25.82 -10.07
CA TYR A 328 -6.13 25.63 -8.71
C TYR A 328 -6.16 24.18 -8.29
N LEU A 329 -5.14 23.75 -7.54
CA LEU A 329 -5.14 22.53 -6.75
C LEU A 329 -5.06 22.94 -5.28
N VAL A 330 -6.16 22.73 -4.55
CA VAL A 330 -6.27 23.02 -3.12
C VAL A 330 -5.86 21.78 -2.35
N ARG A 331 -4.83 21.90 -1.50
CA ARG A 331 -4.27 20.80 -0.71
C ARG A 331 -5.14 20.46 0.50
N THR A 332 -6.29 19.88 0.24
CA THR A 332 -7.25 19.45 1.25
C THR A 332 -6.78 18.21 2.02
N ARG A 333 -6.05 17.28 1.38
CA ARG A 333 -5.61 16.00 1.95
C ARG A 333 -6.70 15.30 2.78
N HIS A 334 -7.94 15.40 2.31
CA HIS A 334 -9.11 15.09 3.12
C HIS A 334 -9.33 13.59 3.29
N LEU A 335 -8.89 12.78 2.32
CA LEU A 335 -9.00 11.32 2.36
C LEU A 335 -7.79 10.66 1.70
N PRO A 336 -7.34 9.49 2.18
CA PRO A 336 -6.35 8.70 1.46
C PRO A 336 -6.95 8.14 0.16
N HIS A 337 -6.14 8.03 -0.89
CA HIS A 337 -6.52 7.35 -2.11
C HIS A 337 -5.99 5.92 -2.04
N LEU A 338 -6.79 4.98 -1.57
CA LEU A 338 -6.36 3.59 -1.38
C LEU A 338 -6.72 2.76 -2.61
N VAL A 339 -5.72 2.09 -3.19
CA VAL A 339 -5.83 1.18 -4.32
C VAL A 339 -5.70 -0.24 -3.82
N ASN A 340 -6.61 -1.12 -4.20
CA ASN A 340 -6.56 -2.52 -3.82
C ASN A 340 -6.65 -3.44 -5.03
N LEU A 341 -5.93 -4.56 -4.96
CA LEU A 341 -6.05 -5.69 -5.88
C LEU A 341 -6.87 -6.77 -5.20
N ILE A 342 -7.97 -7.18 -5.85
CA ILE A 342 -8.86 -8.22 -5.36
C ILE A 342 -9.15 -9.28 -6.43
N THR A 343 -9.49 -10.48 -5.97
CA THR A 343 -10.07 -11.56 -6.78
C THR A 343 -11.25 -12.18 -6.02
N SER A 344 -12.06 -13.03 -6.65
CA SER A 344 -13.08 -13.80 -5.92
C SER A 344 -12.45 -14.95 -5.15
N ASN A 345 -13.03 -15.31 -4.00
CA ASN A 345 -12.62 -16.50 -3.25
C ASN A 345 -12.75 -17.77 -4.10
N LYS A 346 -13.80 -17.86 -4.94
CA LYS A 346 -14.02 -18.97 -5.87
C LYS A 346 -12.81 -19.12 -6.79
N TYR A 347 -12.41 -18.04 -7.46
CA TYR A 347 -11.31 -18.08 -8.41
C TYR A 347 -9.98 -18.34 -7.71
N TYR A 348 -9.68 -17.60 -6.65
CA TYR A 348 -8.46 -17.78 -5.86
C TYR A 348 -8.33 -19.23 -5.37
N ASN A 349 -9.40 -19.83 -4.86
CA ASN A 349 -9.37 -21.21 -4.39
C ASN A 349 -9.16 -22.24 -5.51
N SER A 350 -9.46 -21.90 -6.77
CA SER A 350 -9.20 -22.75 -7.92
C SER A 350 -7.72 -22.78 -8.36
N LEU A 351 -6.90 -21.85 -7.85
CA LEU A 351 -5.47 -21.79 -8.12
C LEU A 351 -4.70 -22.86 -7.33
N SER A 352 -3.65 -23.42 -7.94
CA SER A 352 -2.70 -24.30 -7.24
C SER A 352 -1.94 -23.53 -6.16
N ALA A 353 -1.28 -24.24 -5.24
CA ALA A 353 -0.46 -23.59 -4.22
C ALA A 353 0.66 -22.73 -4.85
N ALA A 354 1.26 -23.22 -5.94
CA ALA A 354 2.29 -22.49 -6.67
C ALA A 354 1.75 -21.22 -7.35
N GLU A 355 0.58 -21.30 -7.99
CA GLU A 355 -0.07 -20.15 -8.60
C GLU A 355 -0.45 -19.10 -7.54
N LYS A 356 -1.02 -19.51 -6.40
CA LYS A 356 -1.33 -18.61 -5.28
C LYS A 356 -0.08 -17.88 -4.79
N ALA A 357 1.02 -18.60 -4.59
CA ALA A 357 2.28 -18.01 -4.15
C ALA A 357 2.80 -16.95 -5.14
N ILE A 358 2.75 -17.23 -6.45
CA ILE A 358 3.14 -16.26 -7.49
C ILE A 358 2.27 -15.00 -7.43
N ILE A 359 0.95 -15.16 -7.36
CA ILE A 359 0.01 -14.04 -7.37
C ILE A 359 0.18 -13.19 -6.10
N GLU A 360 0.36 -13.80 -4.94
CA GLU A 360 0.56 -13.07 -3.68
C GLU A 360 1.92 -12.36 -3.62
N GLU A 361 2.99 -12.99 -4.10
CA GLU A 361 4.32 -12.37 -4.19
C GLU A 361 4.33 -11.19 -5.18
N ALA A 362 3.74 -11.39 -6.36
CA ALA A 362 3.61 -10.32 -7.36
C ALA A 362 2.79 -9.13 -6.83
N ALA A 363 1.69 -9.38 -6.11
CA ALA A 363 0.88 -8.33 -5.50
C ALA A 363 1.66 -7.56 -4.42
N ALA A 364 2.46 -8.25 -3.60
CA ALA A 364 3.33 -7.62 -2.61
C ALA A 364 4.40 -6.73 -3.27
N ASN A 365 5.06 -7.22 -4.33
CA ASN A 365 6.06 -6.47 -5.08
C ASN A 365 5.45 -5.22 -5.75
N ALA A 366 4.28 -5.36 -6.38
CA ALA A 366 3.55 -4.24 -6.98
C ALA A 366 3.13 -3.19 -5.93
N THR A 367 2.64 -3.63 -4.76
CA THR A 367 2.30 -2.74 -3.65
C THR A 367 3.50 -1.90 -3.20
N ALA A 368 4.66 -2.54 -3.01
CA ALA A 368 5.88 -1.84 -2.62
C ALA A 368 6.34 -0.84 -3.69
N TYR A 369 6.33 -1.25 -4.96
CA TYR A 369 6.72 -0.41 -6.10
C TYR A 369 5.87 0.87 -6.20
N VAL A 370 4.54 0.74 -6.11
CA VAL A 370 3.63 1.90 -6.21
C VAL A 370 3.85 2.88 -5.05
N ARG A 371 4.10 2.37 -3.83
CA ARG A 371 4.39 3.22 -2.65
C ARG A 371 5.70 3.98 -2.80
N GLU A 372 6.78 3.27 -3.15
CA GLU A 372 8.10 3.89 -3.36
C GLU A 372 8.04 4.93 -4.49
N GLY A 373 7.41 4.57 -5.61
CA GLY A 373 7.21 5.48 -6.73
C GLY A 373 6.37 6.71 -6.36
N ALA A 374 5.35 6.56 -5.51
CA ALA A 374 4.51 7.67 -5.07
C ALA A 374 5.30 8.71 -4.26
N ASP A 375 6.18 8.26 -3.36
CA ASP A 375 7.00 9.14 -2.53
C ASP A 375 8.06 9.87 -3.35
N GLU A 376 8.82 9.13 -4.16
CA GLU A 376 9.93 9.67 -4.96
C GLU A 376 9.46 10.71 -5.98
N SER A 377 8.24 10.52 -6.51
CA SER A 377 7.69 11.37 -7.56
C SER A 377 6.75 12.45 -7.04
N LEU A 378 6.40 12.50 -5.75
CA LEU A 378 5.43 13.50 -5.23
C LEU A 378 5.83 14.93 -5.56
N GLN A 379 7.09 15.31 -5.28
CA GLN A 379 7.57 16.67 -5.58
C GLN A 379 7.64 16.92 -7.08
N GLN A 380 8.02 15.92 -7.87
CA GLN A 380 8.08 16.01 -9.32
C GLN A 380 6.68 16.19 -9.93
N ARG A 381 5.66 15.49 -9.41
CA ARG A 381 4.26 15.60 -9.84
C ARG A 381 3.67 16.95 -9.48
N LYS A 382 3.92 17.45 -8.27
CA LYS A 382 3.55 18.82 -7.88
C LYS A 382 4.16 19.85 -8.82
N GLN A 383 5.47 19.74 -9.06
CA GLN A 383 6.17 20.65 -9.97
C GLN A 383 5.60 20.56 -11.39
N SER A 384 5.32 19.34 -11.89
CA SER A 384 4.73 19.15 -13.22
C SER A 384 3.37 19.84 -13.35
N LEU A 385 2.52 19.81 -12.31
CA LEU A 385 1.25 20.53 -12.33
C LEU A 385 1.42 22.05 -12.34
N VAL A 386 2.42 22.57 -11.60
CA VAL A 386 2.78 23.99 -11.62
C VAL A 386 3.30 24.40 -13.00
N ASP A 387 4.20 23.61 -13.59
CA ASP A 387 4.75 23.84 -14.94
C ASP A 387 3.65 23.78 -16.02
N LYS A 388 2.58 23.03 -15.76
CA LYS A 388 1.37 22.95 -16.59
C LYS A 388 0.36 24.07 -16.33
N GLY A 389 0.68 25.02 -15.46
CA GLY A 389 -0.08 26.26 -15.25
C GLY A 389 -1.02 26.24 -14.04
N MET A 390 -1.03 25.18 -13.22
CA MET A 390 -1.82 25.17 -12.00
C MET A 390 -1.15 25.97 -10.88
N THR A 391 -1.97 26.55 -9.99
CA THR A 391 -1.52 27.10 -8.71
C THR A 391 -1.89 26.13 -7.59
N ILE A 392 -0.89 25.66 -6.84
CA ILE A 392 -1.11 24.83 -5.66
C ILE A 392 -1.37 25.74 -4.45
N LEU A 393 -2.54 25.58 -3.84
CA LEU A 393 -2.97 26.34 -2.66
C LEU A 393 -2.88 25.46 -1.41
N GLU A 394 -2.26 25.97 -0.36
CA GLU A 394 -2.31 25.37 0.98
C GLU A 394 -3.50 25.97 1.74
N LEU A 395 -4.27 25.12 2.42
CA LEU A 395 -5.31 25.60 3.31
C LEU A 395 -4.70 26.11 4.63
N PRO A 396 -5.22 27.22 5.18
CA PRO A 396 -4.90 27.63 6.54
C PRO A 396 -5.27 26.53 7.55
N ASP A 397 -4.49 26.43 8.63
CA ASP A 397 -4.73 25.40 9.65
C ASP A 397 -6.08 25.57 10.35
N GLU A 398 -6.55 26.82 10.51
CA GLU A 398 -7.89 27.10 11.03
C GLU A 398 -8.97 26.46 10.13
N THR A 399 -8.86 26.60 8.82
CA THR A 399 -9.80 25.99 7.87
C THR A 399 -9.74 24.47 7.93
N LYS A 400 -8.55 23.87 8.05
CA LYS A 400 -8.42 22.41 8.23
C LYS A 400 -9.10 21.94 9.52
N LYS A 401 -8.99 22.72 10.60
CA LYS A 401 -9.65 22.43 11.89
C LYS A 401 -11.17 22.52 11.76
N GLU A 402 -11.69 23.57 11.10
CA GLU A 402 -13.12 23.70 10.81
C GLU A 402 -13.64 22.54 9.94
N MET A 403 -12.85 22.08 8.96
CA MET A 403 -13.16 20.89 8.17
C MET A 403 -13.23 19.62 9.02
N ARG A 404 -12.28 19.41 9.95
CA ARG A 404 -12.30 18.28 10.91
C ARG A 404 -13.55 18.32 11.80
N VAL A 405 -13.89 19.49 12.36
CA VAL A 405 -15.09 19.65 13.19
C VAL A 405 -16.36 19.34 12.38
N LYS A 406 -16.42 19.78 11.12
CA LYS A 406 -17.52 19.46 10.21
C LYS A 406 -17.55 17.99 9.80
N ALA A 407 -16.46 17.24 9.90
CA ALA A 407 -16.41 15.81 9.58
C ALA A 407 -16.97 14.91 10.70
N LEU A 408 -17.15 15.41 11.94
CA LEU A 408 -17.60 14.60 13.08
C LEU A 408 -18.87 13.78 12.81
N PRO A 409 -19.93 14.31 12.16
CA PRO A 409 -21.12 13.50 11.83
C PRO A 409 -20.82 12.33 10.88
N VAL A 410 -19.80 12.45 10.03
CA VAL A 410 -19.33 11.38 9.15
C VAL A 410 -18.65 10.28 9.98
N TYR A 411 -17.86 10.66 10.99
CA TYR A 411 -17.22 9.68 11.88
C TYR A 411 -18.25 8.85 12.63
N GLU A 412 -19.28 9.47 13.21
CA GLU A 412 -20.35 8.75 13.93
C GLU A 412 -21.06 7.76 13.01
N ARG A 413 -21.42 8.21 11.80
CA ARG A 413 -22.02 7.33 10.78
C ARG A 413 -21.10 6.16 10.42
N ILE A 414 -19.80 6.39 10.27
CA ILE A 414 -18.84 5.33 9.95
C ILE A 414 -18.71 4.34 11.11
N ARG A 415 -18.67 4.80 12.37
CA ARG A 415 -18.67 3.89 13.53
C ARG A 415 -19.90 2.98 13.53
N GLU A 416 -21.08 3.51 13.24
CA GLU A 416 -22.31 2.71 13.11
C GLU A 416 -22.24 1.68 11.98
N LEU A 417 -21.66 2.05 10.83
CA LEU A 417 -21.53 1.16 9.66
C LEU A 417 -20.47 0.07 9.87
N VAL A 418 -19.35 0.42 10.51
CA VAL A 418 -18.25 -0.50 10.80
C VAL A 418 -18.62 -1.45 11.93
N ASN A 419 -19.22 -0.94 13.00
CA ASN A 419 -19.68 -1.70 14.17
C ASN A 419 -18.58 -2.64 14.74
N ASP A 420 -17.33 -2.15 14.74
CA ASP A 420 -16.14 -2.79 15.30
C ASP A 420 -15.20 -1.67 15.79
N ASP A 421 -15.30 -1.32 17.08
CA ASP A 421 -14.49 -0.26 17.68
C ASP A 421 -12.98 -0.57 17.63
N ASP A 422 -12.60 -1.85 17.69
CA ASP A 422 -11.20 -2.25 17.60
C ASP A 422 -10.66 -1.95 16.20
N LEU A 423 -11.43 -2.24 15.15
CA LEU A 423 -11.06 -1.90 13.76
C LEU A 423 -10.92 -0.38 13.57
N ILE A 424 -11.86 0.41 14.12
CA ILE A 424 -11.77 1.87 14.09
C ILE A 424 -10.51 2.35 14.80
N ASN A 425 -10.26 1.90 16.03
CA ASN A 425 -9.12 2.32 16.85
C ASN A 425 -7.77 1.96 16.21
N LEU A 426 -7.68 0.78 15.60
CA LEU A 426 -6.50 0.36 14.84
C LEU A 426 -6.23 1.27 13.63
N TYR A 427 -7.28 1.85 13.04
CA TYR A 427 -7.16 2.78 11.94
C TYR A 427 -6.82 4.20 12.42
N VAL A 428 -7.65 4.79 13.28
CA VAL A 428 -7.55 6.21 13.64
C VAL A 428 -6.49 6.49 14.72
N GLY A 429 -6.00 5.47 15.41
CA GLY A 429 -5.09 5.63 16.55
C GLY A 429 -5.80 6.19 17.78
N ASN A 430 -5.08 6.97 18.60
CA ASN A 430 -5.63 7.50 19.86
C ASN A 430 -6.49 8.75 19.59
N GLU A 431 -7.82 8.56 19.56
CA GLU A 431 -8.83 9.56 19.19
C GLU A 431 -8.74 10.90 19.95
N SER A 432 -8.19 10.90 21.16
CA SER A 432 -7.99 12.10 21.98
C SER A 432 -7.13 13.15 21.27
N VAL A 433 -6.20 12.72 20.41
CA VAL A 433 -5.31 13.60 19.65
C VAL A 433 -6.02 14.24 18.45
N LEU A 434 -7.02 13.57 17.86
CA LEU A 434 -7.75 14.06 16.67
C LEU A 434 -8.73 15.20 16.96
N LEU A 435 -9.23 15.28 18.20
CA LEU A 435 -10.11 16.36 18.66
C LEU A 435 -9.33 17.53 19.30
N GLU A 436 -8.10 17.29 19.76
CA GLU A 436 -7.21 18.31 20.32
C GLU A 436 -6.39 19.07 19.26
N GLN A 437 -6.15 18.47 18.08
CA GLN A 437 -5.49 19.07 16.91
C GLN A 437 -6.46 19.80 15.98
#